data_AF-A0A7C3WKK0-F1
#
_entry.id   AF-A0A7C3WKK0-F1
#
_cell.length_a   1.000
_cell.length_b   1.000
_cell.length_c   1.000
_cell.angle_alpha   90.00
_cell.angle_beta   90.00
_cell.angle_gamma   90.00
#
_symmetry.space_group_name_H-M   'P 1'
#
loop_
_entity.id
_entity.type
_entity.pdbx_description
1 polymer ?
#
loop_
_entity_poly.entity_id
_entity_poly.type
_entity_poly.pdbx_seq_one_letter_code
_entity_poly.pdbx_strand_id
1 'polypeptide(L)'
;MEAKKRIRHIPLTTIVFFITGAFWIVASLTSESSIHTLGVGLLSLVAGVLIVKGLSSGYGWSFYTATSLYNLVLFAYMAYASSLLIGAGLVAQALVSLVGYIVAAVIYLVIVLRAFYKPTHLTAKPE
;
A
#
# COMPACT_ATOMS: atom_id res chain seq x y z
N MET A 1 17.16 37.43 5.69
CA MET A 1 16.57 36.52 4.69
C MET A 1 15.93 35.37 5.44
N GLU A 2 14.62 35.40 5.65
CA GLU A 2 13.92 34.28 6.27
C GLU A 2 13.73 33.16 5.24
N ALA A 3 14.27 31.98 5.55
CA ALA A 3 14.06 30.78 4.76
C ALA A 3 12.58 30.39 4.85
N LYS A 4 11.80 30.81 3.84
CA LYS A 4 10.40 30.43 3.67
C LYS A 4 10.34 28.91 3.48
N LYS A 5 10.20 28.18 4.58
CA LYS A 5 10.10 26.71 4.63
C LYS A 5 8.85 26.32 3.84
N ARG A 6 9.01 26.05 2.54
CA ARG A 6 7.92 25.52 1.70
C ARG A 6 7.50 24.19 2.31
N ILE A 7 6.34 24.17 2.94
CA ILE A 7 5.67 22.96 3.39
C ILE A 7 5.42 22.12 2.13
N ARG A 8 6.25 21.10 1.89
CA ARG A 8 6.00 20.13 0.82
C ARG A 8 4.77 19.34 1.21
N HIS A 9 3.70 19.45 0.42
CA HIS A 9 2.49 18.65 0.61
C HIS A 9 2.85 17.17 0.40
N ILE A 10 2.71 16.35 1.44
CA ILE A 10 2.89 14.90 1.34
C ILE A 10 1.60 14.33 0.73
N PRO A 11 1.65 13.56 -0.36
CA PRO A 11 0.44 12.98 -0.93
C PRO A 11 -0.11 11.91 0.02
N LEU A 12 -1.44 11.86 0.17
CA LEU A 12 -2.12 10.91 1.07
C LEU A 12 -1.72 9.45 0.79
N THR A 13 -1.46 9.11 -0.47
CA THR A 13 -1.02 7.77 -0.89
C THR A 13 0.31 7.37 -0.26
N THR A 14 1.24 8.31 -0.09
CA THR A 14 2.50 8.06 0.63
C THR A 14 2.23 7.64 2.07
N ILE A 15 1.30 8.32 2.77
CA ILE A 15 0.96 7.98 4.15
C ILE A 15 0.40 6.56 4.23
N VAL A 16 -0.50 6.20 3.30
CA VAL A 16 -1.05 4.83 3.18
C VAL A 16 0.07 3.81 3.02
N PHE A 17 1.07 4.10 2.18
CA PHE A 17 2.22 3.22 1.96
C PHE A 17 3.09 3.05 3.21
N PHE A 18 3.33 4.11 3.97
CA PHE A 18 4.08 4.03 5.22
C PHE A 18 3.33 3.24 6.30
N ILE A 19 2.03 3.49 6.47
CA ILE A 19 1.19 2.74 7.42
C ILE A 19 1.16 1.26 7.04
N THR A 20 0.96 0.95 5.76
CA THR A 20 0.94 -0.43 5.25
C THR A 20 2.30 -1.12 5.42
N GLY A 21 3.39 -0.39 5.16
CA GLY A 21 4.74 -0.87 5.40
C GLY A 21 4.98 -1.25 6.86
N ALA A 22 4.63 -0.36 7.79
CA ALA A 22 4.72 -0.62 9.22
C ALA A 22 3.82 -1.79 9.65
N PHE A 23 2.59 -1.85 9.16
CA PHE A 23 1.65 -2.94 9.43
C PHE A 23 2.25 -4.30 9.07
N TRP A 24 2.79 -4.46 7.86
CA TRP A 24 3.36 -5.73 7.41
C TRP A 24 4.64 -6.12 8.16
N ILE A 25 5.47 -5.15 8.52
CA ILE A 25 6.64 -5.40 9.37
C ILE A 25 6.19 -5.89 10.75
N VAL A 26 5.21 -5.24 11.39
CA VAL A 26 4.69 -5.69 12.68
C VAL A 26 4.04 -7.07 12.58
N ALA A 27 3.26 -7.32 11.53
CA ALA A 27 2.64 -8.62 11.29
C ALA A 27 3.67 -9.75 11.03
N SER A 28 4.85 -9.41 10.51
CA SER A 28 5.94 -10.38 10.32
C SER A 28 6.55 -10.84 11.65
N LEU A 29 6.47 -10.00 12.69
CA LEU A 29 7.00 -10.32 14.01
C LEU A 29 6.10 -11.28 14.78
N THR A 30 4.83 -11.42 14.36
CA THR A 30 3.82 -12.23 15.05
C THR A 30 3.42 -13.48 14.30
N SER A 31 3.94 -13.71 13.08
CA SER A 31 3.61 -14.88 12.25
C SER A 31 4.85 -15.65 11.81
N GLU A 32 4.73 -16.98 11.70
CA GLU A 32 5.80 -17.86 11.20
C GLU A 32 6.16 -17.60 9.73
N SER A 33 5.27 -16.95 8.97
CA SER A 33 5.47 -16.49 7.58
C SER A 33 6.25 -15.17 7.47
N SER A 34 7.28 -14.98 8.30
CA SER A 34 7.89 -13.67 8.56
C SER A 34 8.58 -13.05 7.35
N ILE A 35 9.24 -13.83 6.50
CA ILE A 35 10.07 -13.30 5.41
C ILE A 35 9.22 -12.66 4.30
N HIS A 36 8.12 -13.29 3.91
CA HIS A 36 7.26 -12.77 2.86
C HIS A 36 6.54 -11.49 3.29
N THR A 37 6.06 -11.44 4.53
CA THR A 37 5.40 -10.26 5.11
C THR A 37 6.37 -9.10 5.31
N LEU A 38 7.61 -9.37 5.77
CA LEU A 38 8.68 -8.36 5.81
C LEU A 38 8.98 -7.76 4.44
N GLY A 39 9.08 -8.60 3.40
CA GLY A 39 9.32 -8.15 2.03
C GLY A 39 8.23 -7.18 1.55
N VAL A 40 6.96 -7.49 1.80
CA VAL A 40 5.82 -6.62 1.46
C VAL A 40 5.92 -5.27 2.19
N GLY A 41 6.29 -5.31 3.47
CA GLY A 41 6.49 -4.13 4.29
C GLY A 41 7.56 -3.21 3.72
N LEU A 42 8.73 -3.76 3.40
CA LEU A 42 9.84 -3.02 2.81
C LEU A 42 9.49 -2.43 1.44
N LEU A 43 8.85 -3.21 0.55
CA LEU A 43 8.41 -2.72 -0.76
C LEU A 43 7.45 -1.53 -0.61
N SER A 44 6.53 -1.60 0.36
CA SER A 44 5.57 -0.54 0.64
C SER A 44 6.26 0.75 1.13
N LEU A 45 7.26 0.63 2.01
CA LEU A 45 8.07 1.78 2.45
C LEU A 45 8.86 2.39 1.30
N VAL A 46 9.50 1.57 0.47
CA VAL A 46 10.25 2.03 -0.71
C VAL A 46 9.33 2.78 -1.68
N ALA A 47 8.14 2.24 -1.95
CA ALA A 47 7.15 2.92 -2.80
C ALA A 47 6.75 4.29 -2.21
N GLY A 48 6.51 4.37 -0.90
CA GLY A 48 6.24 5.63 -0.21
C GLY A 48 7.37 6.65 -0.37
N VAL A 49 8.62 6.24 -0.20
CA VAL A 49 9.81 7.10 -0.35
C VAL A 49 9.99 7.58 -1.78
N LEU A 50 9.80 6.71 -2.78
CA LEU A 50 9.94 7.06 -4.20
C LEU A 50 8.96 8.17 -4.61
N ILE A 51 7.71 8.11 -4.13
CA ILE A 51 6.71 9.16 -4.37
C ILE A 51 7.13 10.49 -3.71
N VAL A 52 7.59 10.47 -2.45
CA VAL A 52 8.01 11.69 -1.74
C VAL A 52 9.20 12.37 -2.42
N LYS A 53 10.14 11.58 -2.94
CA LYS A 53 11.30 12.08 -3.66
C LYS A 53 10.95 12.60 -5.06
N GLY A 54 9.69 12.48 -5.49
CA GLY A 54 9.26 12.96 -6.80
C GLY A 54 9.86 12.17 -7.96
N LEU A 55 10.36 10.95 -7.69
CA LEU A 55 10.83 9.99 -8.70
C LEU A 55 9.62 9.35 -9.39
N SER A 56 8.81 10.22 -9.99
CA SER A 56 7.63 9.90 -10.80
C SER A 56 8.01 9.50 -12.23
N SER A 57 9.27 9.15 -12.47
CA SER A 57 9.72 8.53 -13.71
C SER A 57 9.04 7.16 -13.91
N GLY A 58 9.08 6.64 -15.14
CA GLY A 58 8.42 5.38 -15.51
C GLY A 58 8.71 4.22 -14.55
N TYR A 59 9.96 4.12 -14.04
CA TYR A 59 10.34 3.09 -13.07
C TYR A 59 9.69 3.27 -11.69
N GLY A 60 9.68 4.48 -11.14
CA GLY A 60 9.12 4.72 -9.80
C GLY A 60 7.61 4.52 -9.75
N TRP A 61 6.91 4.87 -10.83
CA TRP A 61 5.47 4.63 -10.96
C TRP A 61 5.12 3.17 -11.28
N SER A 62 5.93 2.48 -12.07
CA SER A 62 5.74 1.04 -12.30
C SER A 62 5.91 0.28 -10.98
N PHE A 63 6.92 0.64 -10.20
CA PHE A 63 7.14 0.10 -8.86
C PHE A 63 5.99 0.43 -7.92
N TYR A 64 5.50 1.67 -7.92
CA TYR A 64 4.32 2.10 -7.17
C TYR A 64 3.08 1.28 -7.53
N THR A 65 2.81 1.10 -8.82
CA THR A 65 1.62 0.39 -9.32
C THR A 65 1.71 -1.10 -8.98
N ALA A 66 2.87 -1.72 -9.18
CA ALA A 66 3.11 -3.11 -8.81
C ALA A 66 2.95 -3.34 -7.31
N THR A 67 3.53 -2.46 -6.47
CA THR A 67 3.40 -2.55 -5.01
C THR A 67 1.96 -2.31 -4.55
N SER A 68 1.22 -1.43 -5.23
CA SER A 68 -0.20 -1.19 -4.95
C SER A 68 -1.06 -2.42 -5.27
N LEU A 69 -0.85 -3.03 -6.44
CA LEU A 69 -1.53 -4.26 -6.85
C LEU A 69 -1.23 -5.42 -5.91
N TYR A 70 0.03 -5.54 -5.48
CA TYR A 70 0.43 -6.61 -4.57
C TYR A 70 -0.25 -6.47 -3.20
N ASN A 71 -0.30 -5.26 -2.64
CA ASN A 71 -1.03 -4.98 -1.41
C ASN A 71 -2.54 -5.22 -1.56
N LEU A 72 -3.14 -4.82 -2.69
CA LEU A 72 -4.55 -5.09 -2.98
C LEU A 72 -4.86 -6.58 -2.89
N VAL A 73 -4.07 -7.42 -3.58
CA VAL A 73 -4.26 -8.87 -3.61
C VAL A 73 -4.08 -9.47 -2.21
N LEU A 74 -3.07 -9.03 -1.46
CA LEU A 74 -2.84 -9.53 -0.10
C LEU A 74 -3.96 -9.16 0.86
N PHE A 75 -4.45 -7.92 0.83
CA PHE A 75 -5.58 -7.54 1.68
C PHE A 75 -6.87 -8.26 1.29
N ALA A 76 -7.12 -8.47 0.00
CA ALA A 76 -8.24 -9.29 -0.47
C ALA A 76 -8.12 -10.76 0.01
N TYR A 77 -6.92 -11.32 -0.04
CA TYR A 77 -6.65 -12.66 0.47
C TYR A 77 -6.85 -12.76 1.99
N MET A 78 -6.36 -11.78 2.76
CA MET A 78 -6.52 -11.76 4.22
C MET A 78 -7.99 -11.56 4.63
N ALA A 79 -8.76 -10.78 3.86
CA ALA A 79 -10.21 -10.69 4.03
C ALA A 79 -10.88 -12.05 3.79
N TYR A 80 -10.53 -12.75 2.71
CA TYR A 80 -11.02 -14.09 2.45
C TYR A 80 -10.66 -15.08 3.58
N ALA A 81 -9.40 -15.10 4.03
CA ALA A 81 -8.97 -15.94 5.14
C ALA A 81 -9.75 -15.63 6.44
N SER A 82 -10.02 -14.34 6.70
CA SER A 82 -10.84 -13.93 7.85
C SER A 82 -12.27 -14.44 7.75
N SER A 83 -12.86 -14.49 6.54
CA SER A 83 -14.19 -15.05 6.35
C SER A 83 -14.26 -16.55 6.68
N LEU A 84 -13.19 -17.30 6.41
CA LEU A 84 -13.09 -18.72 6.77
C LEU A 84 -13.00 -18.91 8.29
N LEU A 85 -12.28 -18.03 8.99
CA LEU A 85 -12.18 -18.06 10.45
C LEU A 85 -13.52 -17.79 11.15
N ILE A 86 -14.39 -16.97 10.54
CA ILE A 86 -15.78 -16.80 10.99
C ILE A 86 -16.52 -18.14 10.88
N GLY A 87 -16.38 -18.84 9.74
CA GLY A 87 -16.95 -20.17 9.53
C GLY A 87 -16.44 -21.22 10.54
N ALA A 88 -15.23 -21.04 11.08
CA ALA A 88 -14.64 -21.90 12.09
C ALA A 88 -14.97 -21.52 13.55
N GLY A 89 -15.78 -20.48 13.78
CA GLY A 89 -16.27 -20.09 15.11
C GLY A 89 -15.46 -18.99 15.82
N LEU A 90 -14.41 -18.44 15.19
CA LEU A 90 -13.61 -17.33 15.74
C LEU A 90 -14.20 -15.95 15.39
N VAL A 91 -15.49 -15.77 15.66
CA VAL A 91 -16.32 -14.70 15.08
C VAL A 91 -15.83 -13.30 15.44
N ALA A 92 -15.60 -13.00 16.74
CA ALA A 92 -15.31 -11.64 17.18
C ALA A 92 -13.99 -11.08 16.61
N GLN A 93 -12.92 -11.86 16.66
CA GLN A 93 -11.62 -11.45 16.12
C GLN A 93 -11.64 -11.40 14.59
N ALA A 94 -12.22 -12.41 13.95
CA ALA A 94 -12.23 -12.52 12.50
C ALA A 94 -13.10 -11.44 11.83
N LEU A 95 -14.18 -10.98 12.48
CA LEU A 95 -15.02 -9.90 11.95
C LEU A 95 -14.26 -8.57 11.89
N VAL A 96 -13.53 -8.23 12.95
CA VAL A 96 -12.72 -6.99 13.00
C VAL A 96 -11.62 -7.03 11.95
N SER A 97 -10.91 -8.15 11.84
CA SER A 97 -9.89 -8.37 10.80
C SER A 97 -10.49 -8.27 9.39
N LEU A 98 -11.63 -8.92 9.14
CA LEU A 98 -12.32 -8.90 7.85
C LEU A 98 -12.64 -7.46 7.41
N VAL A 99 -13.27 -6.67 8.28
CA VAL A 99 -13.62 -5.28 7.97
C VAL A 99 -12.35 -4.46 7.70
N GLY A 100 -11.32 -4.60 8.53
CA GLY A 100 -10.05 -3.90 8.34
C GLY A 100 -9.40 -4.22 6.99
N TYR A 101 -9.34 -5.49 6.61
CA TYR A 101 -8.75 -5.93 5.35
C TYR A 101 -9.58 -5.53 4.13
N ILE A 102 -10.92 -5.53 4.22
CA ILE A 102 -11.79 -5.01 3.13
C ILE A 102 -11.54 -3.52 2.92
N VAL A 103 -11.50 -2.73 4.00
CA VAL A 103 -11.23 -1.29 3.90
C VAL A 103 -9.87 -1.03 3.26
N ALA A 104 -8.84 -1.76 3.69
CA ALA A 104 -7.50 -1.65 3.10
C ALA A 104 -7.49 -2.04 1.61
N ALA A 105 -8.17 -3.13 1.24
CA ALA A 105 -8.29 -3.55 -0.15
C ALA A 105 -9.00 -2.49 -1.01
N VAL A 106 -10.08 -1.88 -0.52
CA VAL A 106 -10.78 -0.79 -1.24
C VAL A 106 -9.89 0.43 -1.43
N ILE A 107 -9.11 0.82 -0.41
CA ILE A 107 -8.14 1.92 -0.53
C ILE A 107 -7.12 1.62 -1.64
N TYR A 108 -6.56 0.42 -1.65
CA TYR A 108 -5.59 0.02 -2.66
C TYR A 108 -6.22 -0.13 -4.05
N LEU A 109 -7.48 -0.55 -4.15
CA LEU A 109 -8.23 -0.55 -5.41
C LEU A 109 -8.36 0.87 -5.97
N VAL A 110 -8.76 1.84 -5.14
CA VAL A 110 -8.85 3.25 -5.56
C VAL A 110 -7.50 3.79 -6.01
N ILE A 111 -6.42 3.44 -5.30
CA ILE A 111 -5.05 3.80 -5.67
C ILE A 111 -4.68 3.24 -7.05
N VAL A 112 -4.90 1.95 -7.27
CA VAL A 112 -4.60 1.25 -8.52
C VAL A 112 -5.43 1.82 -9.67
N LEU A 113 -6.74 2.00 -9.48
CA LEU A 113 -7.61 2.59 -10.50
C LEU A 113 -7.14 4.00 -10.88
N ARG A 114 -6.77 4.84 -9.90
CA ARG A 114 -6.19 6.16 -10.19
C ARG A 114 -4.88 6.05 -10.97
N ALA A 115 -4.05 5.06 -10.66
CA ALA A 115 -2.80 4.86 -11.37
C ALA A 115 -2.99 4.50 -12.85
N PHE A 116 -4.04 3.73 -13.16
CA PHE A 116 -4.40 3.34 -14.52
C PHE A 116 -5.19 4.42 -15.29
N TYR A 117 -6.12 5.13 -14.65
CA TYR A 117 -6.95 6.15 -15.33
C TYR A 117 -6.27 7.51 -15.53
N LYS A 118 -5.24 7.82 -14.74
CA LYS A 118 -4.37 8.99 -14.95
C LYS A 118 -2.91 8.53 -14.99
N PRO A 119 -2.46 7.87 -16.08
CA PRO A 119 -1.07 7.48 -16.20
C PRO A 119 -0.24 8.76 -16.31
N THR A 120 0.54 9.05 -15.26
CA THR A 120 1.44 10.22 -15.17
C THR A 120 2.61 10.19 -16.18
N HIS A 121 2.48 9.40 -17.26
CA HIS A 121 3.56 9.04 -18.19
C HIS A 121 3.28 9.34 -19.65
N LEU A 122 2.08 9.79 -20.02
CA LEU A 122 1.81 10.20 -21.40
C LEU A 122 2.12 11.67 -21.66
N THR A 123 2.55 12.43 -20.65
CA THR A 123 3.15 13.77 -20.83
C THR A 123 4.68 13.71 -20.79
N ALA A 124 5.28 12.68 -21.38
CA ALA A 124 6.60 12.87 -21.97
C ALA A 124 6.40 13.79 -23.16
N LYS A 125 6.82 15.06 -23.03
CA LYS A 125 6.94 15.94 -24.20
C LYS A 125 7.75 15.17 -25.27
N PRO A 126 7.29 15.11 -26.53
CA PRO A 126 8.21 14.81 -27.61
C PRO A 126 9.26 15.93 -27.65
N GLU A 127 10.49 15.52 -27.99
CA GLU A 127 11.73 16.28 -28.01
C GLU A 127 11.62 17.74 -28.52
#